data_AF-A0A9W7G9G7-F1
#
_entry.id   AF-A0A9W7G9G7-F1
#
_cell.length_a   1.000
_cell.length_b   1.000
_cell.length_c   1.000
_cell.angle_alpha   90.00
_cell.angle_beta   90.00
_cell.angle_gamma   90.00
#
_symmetry.space_group_name_H-M   'P 1'
#
loop_
_entity.id
_entity.type
_entity.pdbx_description
1 polymer ?
#
loop_
_entity_poly.entity_id
_entity_poly.type
_entity_poly.pdbx_seq_one_letter_code
_entity_poly.pdbx_strand_id
1 'polypeptide(L)'
;MSRVERSVIELSTKLKELVKKAESSNEAQEEVKALLNTISTEYADNMTIALLAKSGLGKVLTKIGKSKNLASPTKETSRSIVVKLKNAADQERAAIAEEKRMAAGPGTTPEPPRSNKEYHRRLVDQNKEIYKNPPVMPVLSVTISPKTGSPPTRTGDKGNFKFSDFPQFKPNRSPEEVLRGGAFGGTYFRPIVSAVTNIKYKGSEVVATSCLPEWVKGLEKRVLTSSTYNVGVNRWGAKCGGSLGMWESSGWISEVDPYGWFQWYCRFFAGRRCDDDERQVKRWAALAGEKGRFRNQLIKKILNSGEPIGSKNVSPVVRQTLWHWGMEIDEDKIKTYKKIKGL
;
A
#
# COMPACT_ATOMS: atom_id res chain seq x y z
N MET A 1 10.57 -25.34 -31.51
CA MET A 1 11.18 -25.56 -30.18
C MET A 1 12.68 -25.45 -30.33
N SER A 2 13.30 -24.50 -29.64
CA SER A 2 14.74 -24.24 -29.76
C SER A 2 15.57 -25.43 -29.26
N ARG A 3 16.86 -25.48 -29.61
CA ARG A 3 17.79 -26.51 -29.13
C ARG A 3 17.90 -26.47 -27.60
N VAL A 4 17.99 -25.27 -27.03
CA VAL A 4 18.06 -25.02 -25.58
C VAL A 4 16.77 -25.47 -24.89
N GLU A 5 15.60 -25.16 -25.45
CA GLU A 5 14.32 -25.58 -24.88
C GLU A 5 14.21 -27.11 -24.79
N ARG A 6 14.64 -27.83 -25.83
CA ARG A 6 14.69 -29.29 -25.85
C ARG A 6 15.59 -29.84 -24.74
N SER A 7 16.82 -29.33 -24.66
CA SER A 7 17.79 -29.76 -23.66
C SER A 7 17.32 -29.53 -22.23
N VAL A 8 16.70 -28.39 -21.92
CA VAL A 8 16.18 -28.10 -20.57
C VAL A 8 15.00 -29.00 -20.19
N ILE A 9 14.11 -29.31 -21.13
CA ILE A 9 12.99 -30.23 -20.90
C ILE A 9 13.51 -31.67 -20.65
N GLU A 10 14.48 -32.11 -21.45
CA GLU A 10 15.12 -33.42 -21.31
C GLU A 10 15.86 -33.54 -19.97
N LEU A 11 16.67 -32.54 -19.60
CA LEU A 11 17.35 -32.48 -18.31
C LEU A 11 16.35 -32.50 -17.14
N SER A 12 15.26 -31.73 -17.22
CA SER A 12 14.20 -31.73 -16.19
C SER A 12 13.56 -33.11 -16.03
N THR A 13 13.32 -33.80 -17.15
CA THR A 13 12.70 -35.13 -17.19
C THR A 13 13.65 -36.18 -16.60
N LYS A 14 14.91 -36.19 -17.06
CA LYS A 14 15.95 -37.09 -16.56
C LYS A 14 16.21 -36.88 -15.07
N LEU A 15 16.27 -35.62 -14.61
CA LEU A 15 16.44 -35.28 -13.20
C LEU A 15 15.24 -35.78 -12.36
N LYS A 16 14.01 -35.65 -12.87
CA LYS A 16 12.80 -36.15 -12.19
C LYS A 16 12.79 -37.67 -12.03
N GLU A 17 13.31 -38.40 -13.00
CA GLU A 17 13.42 -39.87 -12.96
C GLU A 17 14.55 -40.32 -12.03
N LEU A 18 15.74 -39.72 -12.15
CA LEU A 18 16.89 -40.08 -11.33
C LEU A 18 16.68 -39.78 -9.85
N VAL A 19 15.98 -38.69 -9.51
CA VAL A 19 15.65 -38.38 -8.12
C VAL A 19 14.81 -39.47 -7.45
N LYS A 20 14.00 -40.24 -8.21
CA LYS A 20 13.29 -41.40 -7.65
C LYS A 20 14.21 -42.59 -7.40
N LYS A 21 15.25 -42.77 -8.23
CA LYS A 21 16.23 -43.87 -8.14
C LYS A 21 17.36 -43.59 -7.13
N ALA A 22 17.65 -42.31 -6.87
CA ALA A 22 18.71 -41.85 -5.99
C ALA A 22 18.48 -42.17 -4.49
N GLU A 23 17.29 -42.67 -4.13
CA GLU A 23 16.99 -43.14 -2.76
C GLU A 23 17.70 -44.46 -2.43
N SER A 24 18.11 -45.24 -3.44
CA SER A 24 18.69 -46.58 -3.25
C SER A 24 19.99 -46.83 -4.05
N SER A 25 20.51 -45.85 -4.79
CA SER A 25 21.72 -45.99 -5.60
C SER A 25 22.65 -44.77 -5.47
N ASN A 26 23.90 -45.02 -5.06
CA ASN A 26 24.96 -44.00 -5.00
C ASN A 26 25.34 -43.47 -6.39
N GLU A 27 25.30 -44.33 -7.41
CA GLU A 27 25.56 -43.93 -8.80
C GLU A 27 24.51 -42.91 -9.29
N ALA A 28 23.24 -43.13 -8.95
CA ALA A 28 22.18 -42.18 -9.24
C ALA A 28 22.33 -40.84 -8.47
N GLN A 29 22.94 -40.85 -7.28
CA GLN A 29 23.21 -39.62 -6.53
C GLN A 29 24.30 -38.77 -7.18
N GLU A 30 25.39 -39.39 -7.66
CA GLU A 30 26.44 -38.68 -8.39
C GLU A 30 25.93 -38.17 -9.76
N GLU A 31 25.07 -38.93 -10.44
CA GLU A 31 24.47 -38.46 -11.69
C GLU A 31 23.52 -37.27 -11.47
N VAL A 32 22.72 -37.26 -10.40
CA VAL A 32 21.91 -36.09 -10.01
C VAL A 32 22.80 -34.87 -9.75
N LYS A 33 23.92 -35.05 -9.06
CA LYS A 33 24.86 -33.97 -8.76
C LYS A 33 25.51 -33.41 -10.03
N ALA A 34 25.93 -34.28 -10.96
CA ALA A 34 26.46 -33.87 -12.25
C ALA A 34 25.44 -33.03 -13.04
N LEU A 35 24.19 -33.50 -13.13
CA LEU A 35 23.12 -32.77 -13.83
C LEU A 35 22.80 -31.42 -13.19
N LEU A 36 22.81 -31.32 -11.85
CA LEU A 36 22.62 -30.04 -11.16
C LEU A 36 23.74 -29.05 -11.49
N ASN A 37 24.99 -29.51 -11.57
CA ASN A 37 26.12 -28.65 -11.95
C ASN A 37 25.99 -28.16 -13.39
N THR A 38 25.63 -29.03 -14.33
CA THR A 38 25.32 -28.66 -15.72
C THR A 38 24.20 -27.60 -15.78
N ILE A 39 23.09 -27.81 -15.06
CA ILE A 39 21.99 -26.82 -14.99
C ILE A 39 22.48 -25.48 -14.43
N SER A 40 23.29 -25.51 -13.37
CA SER A 40 23.80 -24.30 -12.70
C SER A 40 24.74 -23.47 -13.56
N THR A 41 25.54 -24.12 -14.42
CA THR A 41 26.62 -23.48 -15.19
C THR A 41 26.20 -23.12 -16.61
N GLU A 42 25.43 -23.98 -17.27
CA GLU A 42 25.10 -23.80 -18.69
C GLU A 42 23.73 -23.14 -18.92
N TYR A 43 22.78 -23.29 -17.99
CA TYR A 43 21.38 -22.93 -18.23
C TYR A 43 20.79 -21.92 -17.24
N ALA A 44 21.30 -21.84 -16.01
CA ALA A 44 20.68 -21.03 -14.96
C ALA A 44 20.63 -19.53 -15.28
N ASP A 45 21.66 -19.00 -15.95
CA ASP A 45 21.79 -17.56 -16.21
C ASP A 45 21.00 -17.10 -17.45
N ASN A 46 20.59 -18.02 -18.33
CA ASN A 46 19.85 -17.73 -19.58
C ASN A 46 18.41 -18.29 -19.56
N MET A 47 17.88 -18.59 -18.37
CA MET A 47 16.58 -19.24 -18.23
C MET A 47 15.43 -18.22 -18.28
N THR A 48 14.41 -18.51 -19.09
CA THR A 48 13.20 -17.67 -19.20
C THR A 48 12.01 -18.19 -18.41
N ILE A 49 11.06 -17.32 -18.07
CA ILE A 49 9.80 -17.63 -17.38
C ILE A 49 8.98 -18.64 -18.19
N ALA A 50 8.91 -18.46 -19.51
CA ALA A 50 8.20 -19.37 -20.40
C ALA A 50 8.83 -20.77 -20.39
N LEU A 51 10.16 -20.85 -20.43
CA LEU A 51 10.88 -22.12 -20.39
C LEU A 51 10.79 -22.80 -19.03
N LEU A 52 10.81 -22.05 -17.91
CA LEU A 52 10.57 -22.58 -16.57
C LEU A 52 9.17 -23.17 -16.42
N ALA A 53 8.16 -22.48 -16.94
CA ALA A 53 6.78 -22.94 -16.90
C ALA A 53 6.60 -24.23 -17.71
N LYS A 54 7.21 -24.29 -18.91
CA LYS A 54 7.10 -25.42 -19.83
C LYS A 54 7.90 -26.65 -19.38
N SER A 55 9.11 -26.45 -18.86
CA SER A 55 9.99 -27.56 -18.42
C SER A 55 9.61 -28.11 -17.04
N GLY A 56 8.92 -27.32 -16.21
CA GLY A 56 8.62 -27.69 -14.82
C GLY A 56 9.86 -27.81 -13.92
N LEU A 57 11.04 -27.39 -14.40
CA LEU A 57 12.33 -27.58 -13.74
C LEU A 57 12.35 -26.99 -12.32
N GLY A 58 11.78 -25.81 -12.13
CA GLY A 58 11.73 -25.15 -10.81
C GLY A 58 11.00 -25.98 -9.75
N LYS A 59 9.97 -26.75 -10.13
CA LYS A 59 9.26 -27.65 -9.20
C LYS A 59 10.13 -28.84 -8.82
N VAL A 60 10.86 -29.41 -9.78
CA VAL A 60 11.78 -30.54 -9.57
C VAL A 60 12.92 -30.12 -8.63
N LEU A 61 13.56 -28.99 -8.88
CA LEU A 61 14.62 -28.43 -8.03
C LEU A 61 14.13 -28.13 -6.61
N THR A 62 12.94 -27.53 -6.48
CA THR A 62 12.33 -27.29 -5.15
C THR A 62 12.11 -28.59 -4.39
N LYS A 63 11.72 -29.67 -5.08
CA LYS A 63 11.54 -30.99 -4.48
C LYS A 63 12.87 -31.59 -4.01
N ILE A 64 13.93 -31.49 -4.83
CA ILE A 64 15.29 -31.92 -4.47
C ILE A 64 15.78 -31.20 -3.23
N GLY A 65 15.71 -29.85 -3.21
CA GLY A 65 16.15 -29.05 -2.07
C GLY A 65 15.40 -29.32 -0.76
N LYS A 66 14.25 -29.99 -0.81
CA LYS A 66 13.44 -30.40 0.36
C LYS A 66 13.53 -31.90 0.68
N SER A 67 14.24 -32.68 -0.14
CA SER A 67 14.33 -34.13 0.05
C SER A 67 15.07 -34.47 1.35
N LYS A 68 14.58 -35.50 2.06
CA LYS A 68 15.28 -36.08 3.22
C LYS A 68 16.31 -37.14 2.80
N ASN A 69 16.13 -37.73 1.62
CA ASN A 69 16.85 -38.91 1.15
C ASN A 69 18.08 -38.58 0.29
N LEU A 70 18.32 -37.29 0.00
CA LEU A 70 19.47 -36.82 -0.79
C LEU A 70 20.53 -36.18 0.12
N ALA A 71 21.80 -36.34 -0.28
CA ALA A 71 22.96 -35.77 0.39
C ALA A 71 22.86 -34.23 0.54
N SER A 72 23.40 -33.68 1.64
CA SER A 72 23.35 -32.22 1.91
C SER A 72 23.90 -31.36 0.77
N PRO A 73 25.08 -31.67 0.20
CA PRO A 73 25.65 -30.85 -0.87
C PRO A 73 24.73 -30.76 -2.09
N THR A 74 24.11 -31.87 -2.49
CA THR A 74 23.15 -31.92 -3.62
C THR A 74 21.92 -31.03 -3.37
N LYS A 75 21.43 -31.00 -2.12
CA LYS A 75 20.29 -30.16 -1.73
C LYS A 75 20.66 -28.68 -1.74
N GLU A 76 21.85 -28.33 -1.27
CA GLU A 76 22.36 -26.96 -1.25
C GLU A 76 22.58 -26.42 -2.67
N THR A 77 23.20 -27.22 -3.55
CA THR A 77 23.34 -26.87 -4.98
C THR A 77 21.98 -26.64 -5.61
N SER A 78 20.99 -27.50 -5.35
CA SER A 78 19.64 -27.33 -5.89
C SER A 78 18.96 -26.04 -5.38
N ARG A 79 19.10 -25.71 -4.09
CA ARG A 79 18.57 -24.45 -3.53
C ARG A 79 19.24 -23.23 -4.14
N SER A 80 20.56 -23.26 -4.33
CA SER A 80 21.32 -22.19 -4.99
C SER A 80 20.82 -21.93 -6.41
N ILE A 81 20.59 -22.99 -7.19
CA ILE A 81 20.02 -22.89 -8.54
C ILE A 81 18.62 -22.27 -8.47
N VAL A 82 17.76 -22.68 -7.53
CA VAL A 82 16.42 -22.07 -7.37
C VAL A 82 16.50 -20.57 -7.10
N VAL A 83 17.48 -20.11 -6.31
CA VAL A 83 17.70 -18.68 -6.07
C VAL A 83 18.12 -17.96 -7.36
N LYS A 84 19.09 -18.52 -8.11
CA LYS A 84 19.50 -17.96 -9.40
C LYS A 84 18.33 -17.85 -10.39
N LEU A 85 17.54 -18.90 -10.51
CA LEU A 85 16.37 -18.93 -11.41
C LEU A 85 15.31 -17.90 -11.03
N LYS A 86 15.12 -17.63 -9.72
CA LYS A 86 14.22 -16.57 -9.26
C LYS A 86 14.75 -15.19 -9.65
N ASN A 87 16.04 -14.94 -9.42
CA ASN A 87 16.66 -13.67 -9.80
C ASN A 87 16.60 -13.43 -11.31
N ALA A 88 16.86 -14.45 -12.13
CA ALA A 88 16.74 -14.38 -13.59
C ALA A 88 15.29 -14.09 -14.02
N ALA A 89 14.30 -14.76 -13.41
CA ALA A 89 12.89 -14.51 -13.69
C ALA A 89 12.44 -13.09 -13.28
N ASP A 90 12.97 -12.55 -12.19
CA ASP A 90 12.69 -11.18 -11.75
C ASP A 90 13.34 -10.15 -12.70
N GLN A 91 14.56 -10.42 -13.17
CA GLN A 91 15.23 -9.61 -14.20
C GLN A 91 14.48 -9.64 -15.53
N GLU A 92 14.00 -10.80 -15.99
CA GLU A 92 13.20 -10.91 -17.21
C GLU A 92 11.85 -10.18 -17.06
N ARG A 93 11.17 -10.28 -15.91
CA ARG A 93 9.96 -9.48 -15.62
C ARG A 93 10.23 -7.99 -15.72
N ALA A 94 11.37 -7.54 -15.18
CA ALA A 94 11.79 -6.14 -15.26
C ALA A 94 12.12 -5.71 -16.68
N ALA A 95 12.83 -6.55 -17.45
CA ALA A 95 13.15 -6.31 -18.85
C ALA A 95 11.90 -6.25 -19.74
N ILE A 96 10.95 -7.18 -19.59
CA ILE A 96 9.66 -7.15 -20.29
C ILE A 96 8.86 -5.91 -19.92
N ALA A 97 8.90 -5.48 -18.65
CA ALA A 97 8.24 -4.26 -18.21
C ALA A 97 8.89 -3.01 -18.84
N GLU A 98 10.22 -2.97 -18.93
CA GLU A 98 10.97 -1.89 -19.56
C GLU A 98 10.79 -1.88 -21.09
N GLU A 99 10.82 -3.03 -21.75
CA GLU A 99 10.56 -3.17 -23.19
C GLU A 99 9.14 -2.74 -23.53
N LYS A 100 8.14 -3.11 -22.72
CA LYS A 100 6.78 -2.56 -22.83
C LYS A 100 6.74 -1.04 -22.62
N ARG A 101 7.59 -0.51 -21.72
CA ARG A 101 7.72 0.94 -21.50
C ARG A 101 8.35 1.64 -22.71
N MET A 102 9.35 1.03 -23.35
CA MET A 102 10.02 1.58 -24.54
C MET A 102 9.18 1.43 -25.81
N ALA A 103 8.47 0.31 -25.97
CA ALA A 103 7.54 0.06 -27.08
C ALA A 103 6.27 0.93 -27.02
N ALA A 104 5.91 1.44 -25.83
CA ALA A 104 4.85 2.43 -25.67
C ALA A 104 5.21 3.84 -26.21
N GLY A 105 6.44 4.03 -26.71
CA GLY A 105 6.93 5.29 -27.27
C GLY A 105 7.13 6.40 -26.22
N PRO A 106 7.91 7.45 -26.52
CA PRO A 106 8.00 8.63 -25.68
C PRO A 106 6.70 9.44 -25.85
N GLY A 107 5.61 9.04 -25.18
CA GLY A 107 4.32 9.70 -25.40
C GLY A 107 3.08 9.20 -24.66
N THR A 108 3.14 8.19 -23.79
CA THR A 108 2.02 7.96 -22.85
C THR A 108 2.41 8.47 -21.48
N THR A 109 2.03 9.71 -21.18
CA THR A 109 1.94 10.18 -19.79
C THR A 109 1.15 9.13 -18.98
N PRO A 110 1.52 8.87 -17.72
CA PRO A 110 0.74 7.97 -16.88
C PRO A 110 -0.70 8.50 -16.78
N GLU A 111 -1.61 7.83 -17.48
CA GLU A 111 -2.98 8.29 -17.65
C GLU A 111 -3.94 7.53 -16.73
N PRO A 112 -4.98 8.19 -16.23
CA PRO A 112 -6.01 7.53 -15.45
C PRO A 112 -6.74 6.44 -16.23
N PRO A 113 -7.34 5.44 -15.56
CA PRO A 113 -8.04 4.36 -16.24
C PRO A 113 -9.25 4.89 -17.02
N ARG A 114 -9.45 4.42 -18.25
CA ARG A 114 -10.55 4.87 -19.12
C ARG A 114 -11.82 4.03 -18.96
N SER A 115 -11.73 2.89 -18.29
CA SER A 115 -12.87 1.99 -18.06
C SER A 115 -12.71 1.17 -16.79
N ASN A 116 -13.83 0.64 -16.28
CA ASN A 116 -13.84 -0.24 -15.10
C ASN A 116 -13.03 -1.52 -15.34
N LYS A 117 -13.12 -2.11 -16.55
CA LYS A 117 -12.37 -3.31 -16.94
C LYS A 117 -10.86 -3.08 -16.93
N GLU A 118 -10.42 -1.93 -17.43
CA GLU A 118 -9.01 -1.53 -17.38
C GLU A 118 -8.56 -1.32 -15.93
N TYR A 119 -9.36 -0.59 -15.14
CA TYR A 119 -9.03 -0.31 -13.75
C TYR A 119 -8.94 -1.59 -12.91
N HIS A 120 -9.87 -2.51 -13.09
CA HIS A 120 -9.85 -3.82 -12.45
C HIS A 120 -8.58 -4.60 -12.80
N ARG A 121 -8.18 -4.61 -14.07
CA ARG A 121 -6.92 -5.24 -14.51
C ARG A 121 -5.71 -4.61 -13.82
N ARG A 122 -5.63 -3.27 -13.78
CA ARG A 122 -4.54 -2.55 -13.08
C ARG A 122 -4.46 -2.93 -11.60
N LEU A 123 -5.60 -3.00 -10.91
CA LEU A 123 -5.65 -3.42 -9.50
C LEU A 123 -5.13 -4.86 -9.32
N VAL A 124 -5.53 -5.79 -10.18
CA VAL A 124 -5.04 -7.19 -10.16
C VAL A 124 -3.54 -7.27 -10.46
N ASP A 125 -3.08 -6.62 -11.53
CA ASP A 125 -1.67 -6.64 -11.96
C ASP A 125 -0.73 -6.05 -10.89
N GLN A 126 -1.20 -5.04 -10.15
CA GLN A 126 -0.48 -4.42 -9.04
C GLN A 126 -0.68 -5.15 -7.70
N ASN A 127 -1.30 -6.32 -7.69
CA ASN A 127 -1.59 -7.14 -6.50
C ASN A 127 -2.31 -6.34 -5.38
N LYS A 128 -3.29 -5.52 -5.77
CA LYS A 128 -4.08 -4.71 -4.85
C LYS A 128 -5.23 -5.53 -4.28
N GLU A 129 -5.53 -5.30 -3.00
CA GLU A 129 -6.78 -5.78 -2.39
C GLU A 129 -7.98 -5.14 -3.10
N ILE A 130 -8.89 -5.96 -3.63
CA ILE A 130 -10.11 -5.50 -4.31
C ILE A 130 -11.27 -5.67 -3.33
N TYR A 131 -11.59 -4.60 -2.59
CA TYR A 131 -12.63 -4.61 -1.57
C TYR A 131 -14.05 -4.55 -2.17
N LYS A 132 -14.20 -3.85 -3.31
CA LYS A 132 -15.43 -3.83 -4.10
C LYS A 132 -15.19 -4.54 -5.44
N ASN A 133 -16.04 -5.50 -5.78
CA ASN A 133 -15.99 -6.21 -7.05
C ASN A 133 -17.37 -6.17 -7.73
N PRO A 134 -17.53 -5.47 -8.88
CA PRO A 134 -16.49 -4.72 -9.60
C PRO A 134 -15.99 -3.49 -8.80
N PRO A 135 -14.74 -3.04 -9.01
CA PRO A 135 -14.21 -1.86 -8.35
C PRO A 135 -14.98 -0.61 -8.76
N VAL A 136 -15.04 0.38 -7.88
CA VAL A 136 -15.63 1.69 -8.20
C VAL A 136 -14.55 2.55 -8.84
N MET A 137 -14.89 3.21 -9.96
CA MET A 137 -13.96 4.10 -10.66
C MET A 137 -13.47 5.22 -9.73
N PRO A 138 -12.19 5.61 -9.83
CA PRO A 138 -11.65 6.75 -9.08
C PRO A 138 -12.27 8.07 -9.55
N VAL A 139 -12.04 9.13 -8.78
CA VAL A 139 -12.41 10.49 -9.20
C VAL A 139 -11.35 11.01 -10.16
N LEU A 140 -11.75 11.22 -11.41
CA LEU A 140 -10.90 11.62 -12.53
C LEU A 140 -11.22 13.05 -12.97
N SER A 141 -10.29 13.64 -13.72
CA SER A 141 -10.44 14.98 -14.29
C SER A 141 -10.69 16.07 -13.24
N VAL A 142 -9.98 15.98 -12.11
CA VAL A 142 -10.15 16.96 -11.02
C VAL A 142 -9.39 18.24 -11.36
N THR A 143 -10.10 19.36 -11.48
CA THR A 143 -9.47 20.66 -11.72
C THR A 143 -8.97 21.26 -10.41
N ILE A 144 -7.72 21.74 -10.40
CA ILE A 144 -7.19 22.54 -9.30
C ILE A 144 -7.56 24.00 -9.56
N SER A 145 -8.22 24.63 -8.60
CA SER A 145 -8.59 26.04 -8.68
C SER A 145 -7.34 26.92 -8.68
N PRO A 146 -7.26 27.96 -9.52
CA PRO A 146 -6.20 28.96 -9.45
C PRO A 146 -6.32 29.83 -8.19
N LYS A 147 -7.51 29.93 -7.59
CA LYS A 147 -7.74 30.64 -6.33
C LYS A 147 -7.43 29.72 -5.15
N THR A 148 -6.54 30.17 -4.28
CA THR A 148 -6.24 29.50 -3.01
C THR A 148 -7.22 29.94 -1.92
N GLY A 149 -7.53 29.01 -1.01
CA GLY A 149 -8.28 29.33 0.19
C GLY A 149 -7.44 30.13 1.20
N SER A 150 -8.11 30.92 2.03
CA SER A 150 -7.45 31.63 3.14
C SER A 150 -7.02 30.64 4.23
N PRO A 151 -5.94 30.94 4.97
CA PRO A 151 -5.56 30.15 6.15
C PRO A 151 -6.72 30.04 7.15
N PRO A 152 -6.94 28.85 7.75
CA PRO A 152 -8.02 28.69 8.71
C PRO A 152 -7.74 29.47 10.00
N THR A 153 -8.80 29.95 10.63
CA THR A 153 -8.71 30.52 11.99
C THR A 153 -9.00 29.45 13.03
N ARG A 154 -8.47 29.60 14.24
CA ARG A 154 -8.70 28.67 15.36
C ARG A 154 -8.81 29.45 16.67
N THR A 155 -9.77 29.10 17.51
CA THR A 155 -9.92 29.66 18.86
C THR A 155 -9.23 28.75 19.87
N GLY A 156 -8.02 29.13 20.32
CA GLY A 156 -7.20 28.34 21.25
C GLY A 156 -6.72 26.99 20.68
N ASP A 157 -5.90 26.28 21.45
CA ASP A 157 -5.15 25.11 20.98
C ASP A 157 -5.99 23.82 20.78
N LYS A 158 -7.25 23.82 21.23
CA LYS A 158 -8.18 22.69 21.05
C LYS A 158 -9.42 23.06 20.25
N GLY A 159 -9.52 24.32 19.84
CA GLY A 159 -10.61 24.82 19.02
C GLY A 159 -10.66 24.13 17.66
N ASN A 160 -11.84 24.15 17.06
CA ASN A 160 -11.99 23.72 15.68
C ASN A 160 -11.39 24.78 14.74
N PHE A 161 -10.72 24.33 13.69
CA PHE A 161 -10.34 25.17 12.57
C PHE A 161 -11.60 25.62 11.82
N LYS A 162 -11.61 26.88 11.40
CA LYS A 162 -12.69 27.50 10.65
C LYS A 162 -12.15 27.96 9.30
N PHE A 163 -12.69 27.39 8.23
CA PHE A 163 -12.43 27.77 6.85
C PHE A 163 -13.60 28.62 6.36
N SER A 164 -13.33 29.80 5.80
CA SER A 164 -14.36 30.76 5.38
C SER A 164 -15.20 30.24 4.21
N ASP A 165 -14.57 29.48 3.32
CA ASP A 165 -15.14 28.86 2.13
C ASP A 165 -15.81 27.49 2.41
N PHE A 166 -15.40 26.80 3.47
CA PHE A 166 -15.99 25.53 3.91
C PHE A 166 -16.34 25.55 5.41
N PRO A 167 -17.33 26.36 5.83
CA PRO A 167 -17.68 26.55 7.25
C PRO A 167 -18.16 25.27 7.96
N GLN A 168 -18.62 24.26 7.21
CA GLN A 168 -19.02 22.94 7.70
C GLN A 168 -17.83 22.02 8.00
N PHE A 169 -16.66 22.28 7.43
CA PHE A 169 -15.44 21.51 7.66
C PHE A 169 -14.73 22.05 8.90
N LYS A 170 -14.85 21.33 10.02
CA LYS A 170 -14.41 21.79 11.35
C LYS A 170 -13.49 20.77 12.05
N PRO A 171 -12.37 20.34 11.44
CA PRO A 171 -11.38 19.53 12.16
C PRO A 171 -10.82 20.32 13.34
N ASN A 172 -10.40 19.65 14.41
CA ASN A 172 -9.69 20.29 15.52
C ASN A 172 -8.23 19.84 15.62
N ARG A 173 -7.72 19.11 14.63
CA ARG A 173 -6.30 18.77 14.51
C ARG A 173 -5.78 19.11 13.12
N SER A 174 -4.73 19.92 13.01
CA SER A 174 -4.05 20.26 11.76
C SER A 174 -3.30 19.04 11.21
N PRO A 175 -2.89 19.05 9.92
CA PRO A 175 -2.03 18.01 9.38
C PRO A 175 -0.74 17.84 10.19
N GLU A 176 -0.12 18.93 10.63
CA GLU A 176 1.05 18.90 11.51
C GLU A 176 0.75 18.19 12.83
N GLU A 177 -0.32 18.58 13.53
CA GLU A 177 -0.71 17.98 14.80
C GLU A 177 -0.93 16.47 14.63
N VAL A 178 -1.61 16.04 13.55
CA VAL A 178 -1.87 14.62 13.26
C VAL A 178 -0.57 13.83 13.02
N LEU A 179 0.36 14.38 12.23
CA LEU A 179 1.65 13.73 11.95
C LEU A 179 2.51 13.64 13.20
N ARG A 180 2.70 14.75 13.91
CA ARG A 180 3.55 14.83 15.10
C ARG A 180 3.00 14.00 16.26
N GLY A 181 1.67 13.98 16.44
CA GLY A 181 1.05 13.19 17.51
C GLY A 181 0.87 11.71 17.19
N GLY A 182 1.28 11.25 16.00
CA GLY A 182 1.38 9.83 15.67
C GLY A 182 0.21 9.26 14.88
N ALA A 183 0.43 8.93 13.61
CA ALA A 183 -0.60 8.47 12.70
C ALA A 183 -0.09 7.43 11.68
N PHE A 184 -1.04 6.66 11.13
CA PHE A 184 -0.87 5.74 9.99
C PHE A 184 0.25 4.71 10.13
N GLY A 185 0.64 4.39 11.37
CA GLY A 185 1.75 3.52 11.68
C GLY A 185 3.08 3.97 11.08
N GLY A 186 3.21 5.25 10.74
CA GLY A 186 4.39 5.83 10.09
C GLY A 186 4.53 5.53 8.59
N THR A 187 3.48 4.98 7.97
CA THR A 187 3.53 4.45 6.59
C THR A 187 2.71 5.24 5.58
N TYR A 188 2.14 6.38 5.99
CA TYR A 188 1.21 7.10 5.12
C TYR A 188 1.89 7.48 3.82
N PHE A 189 3.04 8.16 3.89
CA PHE A 189 3.82 8.57 2.73
C PHE A 189 4.91 7.55 2.36
N ARG A 190 4.65 6.24 2.53
CA ARG A 190 5.58 5.21 2.02
C ARG A 190 5.61 5.23 0.49
N PRO A 191 6.63 4.68 -0.18
CA PRO A 191 6.59 4.48 -1.63
C PRO A 191 5.38 3.62 -2.04
N ILE A 192 4.63 4.07 -3.05
CA ILE A 192 3.46 3.34 -3.57
C ILE A 192 3.51 3.27 -5.10
N VAL A 193 2.86 2.27 -5.68
CA VAL A 193 2.38 2.32 -7.06
C VAL A 193 0.88 2.61 -6.98
N SER A 194 0.38 3.63 -7.66
CA SER A 194 -1.07 3.91 -7.68
C SER A 194 -1.74 3.21 -8.85
N ALA A 195 -2.86 2.52 -8.60
CA ALA A 195 -3.68 1.95 -9.67
C ALA A 195 -4.49 3.04 -10.41
N VAL A 196 -4.69 4.20 -9.77
CA VAL A 196 -5.41 5.35 -10.35
C VAL A 196 -4.54 6.03 -11.39
N THR A 197 -3.31 6.43 -11.06
CA THR A 197 -2.45 7.16 -12.00
C THR A 197 -1.48 6.25 -12.77
N ASN A 198 -1.34 5.00 -12.35
CA ASN A 198 -0.32 4.06 -12.83
C ASN A 198 1.12 4.55 -12.62
N ILE A 199 1.34 5.43 -11.64
CA ILE A 199 2.65 5.99 -11.28
C ILE A 199 3.21 5.30 -10.04
N LYS A 200 4.53 5.08 -10.03
CA LYS A 200 5.30 4.77 -8.82
C LYS A 200 5.75 6.06 -8.14
N TYR A 201 5.16 6.39 -7.00
CA TYR A 201 5.50 7.58 -6.22
C TYR A 201 6.60 7.29 -5.21
N LYS A 202 7.56 8.21 -5.09
CA LYS A 202 8.50 8.25 -3.98
C LYS A 202 7.90 9.05 -2.83
N GLY A 203 7.90 8.46 -1.64
CA GLY A 203 7.31 9.06 -0.44
C GLY A 203 7.81 10.47 -0.14
N SER A 204 9.12 10.69 -0.23
CA SER A 204 9.74 11.99 0.05
C SER A 204 9.30 13.10 -0.91
N GLU A 205 9.11 12.79 -2.19
CA GLU A 205 8.64 13.76 -3.20
C GLU A 205 7.18 14.15 -2.94
N VAL A 206 6.36 13.18 -2.53
CA VAL A 206 4.96 13.45 -2.17
C VAL A 206 4.85 14.27 -0.90
N VAL A 207 5.69 14.00 0.11
CA VAL A 207 5.77 14.83 1.32
C VAL A 207 6.11 16.27 0.96
N ALA A 208 7.15 16.49 0.14
CA ALA A 208 7.58 17.83 -0.26
C ALA A 208 6.51 18.63 -1.03
N THR A 209 5.63 17.96 -1.76
CA THR A 209 4.56 18.60 -2.55
C THR A 209 3.20 18.63 -1.84
N SER A 210 3.07 17.98 -0.70
CA SER A 210 1.77 17.88 0.01
C SER A 210 1.79 18.51 1.39
N CYS A 211 2.93 18.52 2.07
CA CYS A 211 3.07 19.06 3.42
C CYS A 211 3.91 20.34 3.40
N LEU A 212 3.58 21.30 4.26
CA LEU A 212 4.45 22.44 4.49
C LEU A 212 5.76 21.98 5.18
N PRO A 213 6.93 22.54 4.83
CA PRO A 213 8.23 22.07 5.34
C PRO A 213 8.32 22.04 6.86
N GLU A 214 7.73 23.01 7.54
CA GLU A 214 7.71 23.13 9.00
C GLU A 214 6.93 22.00 9.69
N TRP A 215 5.90 21.45 9.04
CA TRP A 215 5.10 20.35 9.59
C TRP A 215 5.92 19.06 9.74
N VAL A 216 6.91 18.87 8.86
CA VAL A 216 7.74 17.67 8.81
C VAL A 216 9.16 17.90 9.30
N LYS A 217 9.53 19.14 9.63
CA LYS A 217 10.83 19.47 10.20
C LYS A 217 11.05 18.69 11.50
N GLY A 218 12.15 17.95 11.55
CA GLY A 218 12.54 17.12 12.71
C GLY A 218 11.78 15.80 12.85
N LEU A 219 10.86 15.47 11.94
CA LEU A 219 10.22 14.16 11.93
C LEU A 219 11.10 13.12 11.24
N GLU A 220 11.25 11.96 11.87
CA GLU A 220 12.05 10.88 11.31
C GLU A 220 11.28 10.09 10.26
N LYS A 221 11.99 9.43 9.34
CA LYS A 221 11.39 8.59 8.29
C LYS A 221 10.44 7.52 8.85
N ARG A 222 10.74 6.99 10.05
CA ARG A 222 9.93 5.92 10.69
C ARG A 222 8.50 6.35 11.03
N VAL A 223 8.22 7.65 11.13
CA VAL A 223 6.89 8.20 11.44
C VAL A 223 6.17 8.78 10.22
N LEU A 224 6.82 8.79 9.04
CA LEU A 224 6.28 9.42 7.83
C LEU A 224 6.28 8.50 6.61
N THR A 225 7.44 7.93 6.26
CA THR A 225 7.69 7.26 4.97
C THR A 225 8.14 5.81 5.15
N SER A 226 7.89 5.20 6.32
CA SER A 226 8.23 3.80 6.58
C SER A 226 7.46 2.87 5.64
N SER A 227 8.11 1.86 5.08
CA SER A 227 7.41 0.80 4.34
C SER A 227 6.67 -0.17 5.27
N THR A 228 7.05 -0.22 6.55
CA THR A 228 6.53 -1.16 7.54
C THR A 228 5.65 -0.45 8.55
N TYR A 229 4.42 -0.95 8.74
CA TYR A 229 3.46 -0.37 9.68
C TYR A 229 3.84 -0.67 11.12
N ASN A 230 4.07 0.39 11.90
CA ASN A 230 4.36 0.28 13.33
C ASN A 230 3.21 0.84 14.16
N VAL A 231 2.48 0.00 14.89
CA VAL A 231 1.38 0.45 15.75
C VAL A 231 1.87 1.35 16.89
N GLY A 232 3.11 1.18 17.35
CA GLY A 232 3.67 1.93 18.46
C GLY A 232 3.85 3.43 18.20
N VAL A 233 3.88 3.86 16.93
CA VAL A 233 3.96 5.29 16.59
C VAL A 233 2.59 5.97 16.54
N ASN A 234 1.48 5.22 16.64
CA ASN A 234 0.15 5.78 16.62
C ASN A 234 -0.22 6.38 17.98
N ARG A 235 -0.86 7.57 17.99
CA ARG A 235 -1.32 8.27 19.20
C ARG A 235 -2.04 7.37 20.22
N TRP A 236 -2.94 6.53 19.72
CA TRP A 236 -3.80 5.66 20.51
C TRP A 236 -3.35 4.20 20.52
N GLY A 237 -2.14 3.90 20.02
CA GLY A 237 -1.57 2.55 20.05
C GLY A 237 -2.41 1.48 19.35
N ALA A 238 -3.23 1.87 18.37
CA ALA A 238 -4.14 0.98 17.65
C ALA A 238 -3.89 1.03 16.15
N LYS A 239 -3.93 -0.12 15.49
CA LYS A 239 -4.00 -0.21 14.02
C LYS A 239 -5.41 0.14 13.58
N CYS A 240 -5.54 1.03 12.60
CA CYS A 240 -6.81 1.32 11.95
C CYS A 240 -6.59 1.76 10.48
N GLY A 241 -7.69 1.88 9.74
CA GLY A 241 -7.70 2.22 8.32
C GLY A 241 -7.61 1.00 7.41
N GLY A 242 -8.07 1.17 6.17
CA GLY A 242 -7.98 0.18 5.10
C GLY A 242 -6.64 0.22 4.36
N SER A 243 -6.37 -0.80 3.55
CA SER A 243 -5.20 -0.85 2.65
C SER A 243 -5.34 0.15 1.50
N LEU A 244 -4.24 0.48 0.82
CA LEU A 244 -4.29 1.33 -0.38
C LEU A 244 -5.23 0.72 -1.45
N GLY A 245 -5.19 -0.59 -1.65
CA GLY A 245 -6.07 -1.29 -2.59
C GLY A 245 -7.55 -1.16 -2.23
N MET A 246 -7.90 -1.25 -0.94
CA MET A 246 -9.27 -0.99 -0.48
C MET A 246 -9.73 0.43 -0.82
N TRP A 247 -8.87 1.43 -0.63
CA TRP A 247 -9.20 2.83 -0.95
C TRP A 247 -9.33 3.07 -2.45
N GLU A 248 -8.41 2.52 -3.24
CA GLU A 248 -8.42 2.59 -4.70
C GLU A 248 -9.67 1.90 -5.28
N SER A 249 -9.93 0.63 -4.91
CA SER A 249 -11.09 -0.12 -5.39
C SER A 249 -12.45 0.41 -4.90
N SER A 250 -12.46 1.26 -3.85
CA SER A 250 -13.68 1.89 -3.35
C SER A 250 -14.05 3.20 -4.03
N GLY A 251 -13.23 3.70 -4.97
CA GLY A 251 -13.44 5.00 -5.62
C GLY A 251 -13.15 6.19 -4.69
N TRP A 252 -12.30 5.99 -3.67
CA TRP A 252 -12.02 7.02 -2.66
C TRP A 252 -10.78 7.87 -2.95
N ILE A 253 -10.02 7.50 -3.98
CA ILE A 253 -8.80 8.16 -4.43
C ILE A 253 -9.13 9.00 -5.67
N SER A 254 -8.48 10.16 -5.77
CA SER A 254 -8.45 10.99 -6.97
C SER A 254 -7.06 10.93 -7.59
N GLU A 255 -6.95 11.15 -8.89
CA GLU A 255 -5.66 11.23 -9.61
C GLU A 255 -4.74 12.34 -9.08
N VAL A 256 -5.31 13.46 -8.59
CA VAL A 256 -4.51 14.58 -8.08
C VAL A 256 -3.97 14.28 -6.68
N ASP A 257 -4.64 13.43 -5.90
CA ASP A 257 -4.27 13.02 -4.54
C ASP A 257 -4.17 11.47 -4.42
N PRO A 258 -3.14 10.85 -4.99
CA PRO A 258 -2.98 9.39 -5.09
C PRO A 258 -2.81 8.66 -3.74
N TYR A 259 -2.52 9.38 -2.66
CA TYR A 259 -2.50 8.84 -1.29
C TYR A 259 -3.85 8.99 -0.58
N GLY A 260 -4.81 9.69 -1.18
CA GLY A 260 -6.17 9.83 -0.69
C GLY A 260 -6.37 10.95 0.31
N TRP A 261 -7.26 10.71 1.29
CA TRP A 261 -7.82 11.75 2.15
C TRP A 261 -6.77 12.63 2.84
N PHE A 262 -5.72 12.04 3.43
CA PHE A 262 -4.78 12.82 4.26
C PHE A 262 -3.85 13.67 3.40
N GLN A 263 -3.50 13.20 2.20
CA GLN A 263 -2.82 14.05 1.21
C GLN A 263 -3.72 15.21 0.77
N TRP A 264 -5.00 14.94 0.46
CA TRP A 264 -5.96 16.00 0.15
C TRP A 264 -6.04 17.00 1.32
N TYR A 265 -6.14 16.52 2.56
CA TYR A 265 -6.24 17.36 3.74
C TYR A 265 -5.02 18.25 3.94
N CYS A 266 -3.80 17.71 3.79
CA CYS A 266 -2.58 18.51 3.87
C CYS A 266 -2.62 19.67 2.87
N ARG A 267 -2.96 19.39 1.61
CA ARG A 267 -2.98 20.41 0.55
C ARG A 267 -4.15 21.38 0.70
N PHE A 268 -5.32 20.90 1.09
CA PHE A 268 -6.49 21.74 1.39
C PHE A 268 -6.19 22.71 2.53
N PHE A 269 -5.56 22.21 3.61
CA PHE A 269 -5.18 23.02 4.75
C PHE A 269 -4.12 24.07 4.39
N ALA A 270 -3.18 23.71 3.49
CA ALA A 270 -2.19 24.64 2.92
C ALA A 270 -2.77 25.63 1.89
N GLY A 271 -4.08 25.60 1.63
CA GLY A 271 -4.77 26.57 0.78
C GLY A 271 -5.12 26.10 -0.63
N ARG A 272 -4.70 24.89 -1.07
CA ARG A 272 -5.15 24.35 -2.37
C ARG A 272 -6.66 24.16 -2.37
N ARG A 273 -7.31 24.46 -3.49
CA ARG A 273 -8.71 24.15 -3.75
C ARG A 273 -8.87 23.37 -5.04
N CYS A 274 -9.87 22.50 -5.10
CA CYS A 274 -10.16 21.69 -6.27
C CYS A 274 -11.60 21.17 -6.29
N ASP A 275 -12.03 20.64 -7.43
CA ASP A 275 -13.39 20.10 -7.61
C ASP A 275 -13.73 18.95 -6.65
N ASP A 276 -12.72 18.30 -6.05
CA ASP A 276 -12.91 17.19 -5.11
C ASP A 276 -13.20 17.64 -3.66
N ASP A 277 -13.08 18.95 -3.36
CA ASP A 277 -13.16 19.48 -1.99
C ASP A 277 -14.51 19.19 -1.33
N GLU A 278 -15.62 19.43 -2.03
CA GLU A 278 -16.97 19.18 -1.49
C GLU A 278 -17.17 17.72 -1.12
N ARG A 279 -16.71 16.80 -1.97
CA ARG A 279 -16.81 15.35 -1.72
C ARG A 279 -16.00 14.96 -0.50
N GLN A 280 -14.77 15.46 -0.36
CA GLN A 280 -13.90 15.14 0.76
C GLN A 280 -14.41 15.73 2.08
N VAL A 281 -14.93 16.96 2.06
CA VAL A 281 -15.59 17.59 3.21
C VAL A 281 -16.85 16.81 3.60
N LYS A 282 -17.67 16.36 2.65
CA LYS A 282 -18.85 15.53 2.92
C LYS A 282 -18.47 14.18 3.54
N ARG A 283 -17.40 13.53 3.06
CA ARG A 283 -16.86 12.30 3.67
C ARG A 283 -16.42 12.54 5.10
N TRP A 284 -15.70 13.63 5.35
CA TRP A 284 -15.28 14.00 6.69
C TRP A 284 -16.49 14.26 7.61
N ALA A 285 -17.50 14.99 7.13
CA ALA A 285 -18.70 15.29 7.91
C ALA A 285 -19.47 14.02 8.31
N ALA A 286 -19.59 13.05 7.39
CA ALA A 286 -20.23 11.76 7.65
C ALA A 286 -19.46 10.91 8.68
N LEU A 287 -18.14 11.11 8.81
CA LEU A 287 -17.27 10.32 9.68
C LEU A 287 -17.02 10.99 11.04
N ALA A 288 -16.56 12.23 11.01
CA ALA A 288 -16.03 13.00 12.13
C ALA A 288 -16.81 14.30 12.44
N GLY A 289 -17.74 14.70 11.57
CA GLY A 289 -18.60 15.87 11.79
C GLY A 289 -19.54 15.69 12.99
N GLU A 290 -20.32 16.71 13.33
CA GLU A 290 -21.22 16.71 14.51
C GLU A 290 -22.23 15.55 14.52
N LYS A 291 -22.70 15.14 13.33
CA LYS A 291 -23.57 13.96 13.14
C LYS A 291 -22.79 12.71 12.68
N GLY A 292 -21.46 12.79 12.65
CA GLY A 292 -20.58 11.78 12.09
C GLY A 292 -20.60 10.46 12.87
N ARG A 293 -20.54 9.35 12.13
CA ARG A 293 -20.67 7.99 12.68
C ARG A 293 -19.64 7.71 13.77
N PHE A 294 -18.35 7.92 13.48
CA PHE A 294 -17.28 7.55 14.40
C PHE A 294 -17.17 8.52 15.56
N ARG A 295 -17.41 9.82 15.34
CA ARG A 295 -17.49 10.81 16.43
C ARG A 295 -18.54 10.39 17.45
N ASN A 296 -19.77 10.16 17.01
CA ASN A 296 -20.89 9.87 17.91
C ASN A 296 -20.77 8.48 18.54
N GLN A 297 -20.25 7.49 17.80
CA GLN A 297 -19.93 6.18 18.36
C GLN A 297 -18.92 6.30 19.51
N LEU A 298 -17.85 7.07 19.34
CA LEU A 298 -16.84 7.24 20.37
C LEU A 298 -17.37 7.99 21.59
N ILE A 299 -18.09 9.09 21.40
CA ILE A 299 -18.68 9.85 22.51
C ILE A 299 -19.61 8.97 23.34
N LYS A 300 -20.48 8.18 22.70
CA LYS A 300 -21.35 7.23 23.40
C LYS A 300 -20.57 6.23 24.24
N LYS A 301 -19.47 5.68 23.69
CA LYS A 301 -18.61 4.74 24.44
C LYS A 301 -17.90 5.40 25.61
N ILE A 302 -17.43 6.65 25.46
CA ILE A 302 -16.82 7.43 26.55
C ILE A 302 -17.84 7.62 27.68
N LEU A 303 -19.03 8.14 27.35
CA LEU A 303 -20.09 8.39 28.35
C LEU A 303 -20.50 7.12 29.09
N ASN A 304 -20.61 6.00 28.39
CA ASN A 304 -21.01 4.73 28.99
C ASN A 304 -19.91 4.05 29.82
N SER A 305 -18.64 4.42 29.61
CA SER A 305 -17.52 3.76 30.27
C SER A 305 -17.23 4.27 31.69
N GLY A 306 -17.66 5.49 32.02
CA GLY A 306 -17.24 6.17 33.26
C GLY A 306 -15.76 6.58 33.29
N GLU A 307 -15.00 6.29 32.24
CA GLU A 307 -13.57 6.60 32.14
C GLU A 307 -13.33 8.06 31.73
N PRO A 308 -12.16 8.64 32.08
CA PRO A 308 -11.75 9.95 31.58
C PRO A 308 -11.74 10.01 30.04
N ILE A 309 -12.04 11.20 29.47
CA ILE A 309 -12.09 11.41 28.00
C ILE A 309 -10.79 10.99 27.31
N GLY A 310 -9.65 11.14 27.99
CA GLY A 310 -8.33 10.75 27.49
C GLY A 310 -7.99 9.26 27.62
N SER A 311 -8.85 8.43 28.20
CA SER A 311 -8.56 7.02 28.45
C SER A 311 -8.32 6.24 27.16
N LYS A 312 -7.15 5.61 27.06
CA LYS A 312 -6.73 4.78 25.91
C LYS A 312 -7.52 3.46 25.83
N ASN A 313 -8.16 3.06 26.93
CA ASN A 313 -8.94 1.81 27.02
C ASN A 313 -10.27 1.91 26.27
N VAL A 314 -10.78 3.12 26.07
CA VAL A 314 -12.08 3.33 25.42
C VAL A 314 -11.93 3.40 23.90
N SER A 315 -12.16 2.28 23.23
CA SER A 315 -12.29 2.18 21.76
C SER A 315 -11.10 2.78 20.98
N PRO A 316 -9.85 2.36 21.26
CA PRO A 316 -8.63 2.97 20.70
C PRO A 316 -8.59 2.98 19.17
N VAL A 317 -9.18 1.99 18.50
CA VAL A 317 -9.27 1.94 17.02
C VAL A 317 -10.12 3.11 16.47
N VAL A 318 -11.24 3.45 17.12
CA VAL A 318 -12.11 4.55 16.68
C VAL A 318 -11.44 5.89 16.99
N ARG A 319 -10.73 6.00 18.12
CA ARG A 319 -9.93 7.18 18.46
C ARG A 319 -8.83 7.42 17.43
N GLN A 320 -8.07 6.38 17.07
CA GLN A 320 -7.04 6.49 16.04
C GLN A 320 -7.64 6.82 14.67
N THR A 321 -8.82 6.28 14.35
CA THR A 321 -9.53 6.63 13.11
C THR A 321 -9.91 8.11 13.10
N LEU A 322 -10.47 8.67 14.17
CA LEU A 322 -10.78 10.10 14.23
C LEU A 322 -9.51 10.96 14.18
N TRP A 323 -8.44 10.53 14.84
CA TRP A 323 -7.13 11.20 14.79
C TRP A 323 -6.61 11.32 13.35
N HIS A 324 -6.67 10.23 12.57
CA HIS A 324 -6.31 10.23 11.15
C HIS A 324 -7.15 11.18 10.29
N TRP A 325 -8.36 11.53 10.75
CA TRP A 325 -9.29 12.44 10.08
C TRP A 325 -9.30 13.85 10.71
N GLY A 326 -8.25 14.21 11.45
CA GLY A 326 -8.11 15.56 12.02
C GLY A 326 -9.09 15.85 13.17
N MET A 327 -9.56 14.84 13.88
CA MET A 327 -10.54 14.96 14.96
C MET A 327 -10.08 14.27 16.24
N GLU A 328 -10.11 15.00 17.35
CA GLU A 328 -9.96 14.45 18.70
C GLU A 328 -11.14 14.90 19.57
N ILE A 329 -11.73 13.97 20.31
CA ILE A 329 -12.87 14.25 21.19
C ILE A 329 -12.37 14.94 22.46
N ASP A 330 -13.01 16.07 22.78
CA ASP A 330 -12.83 16.85 24.00
C ASP A 330 -14.18 17.14 24.65
N GLU A 331 -14.15 17.87 25.76
CA GLU A 331 -15.31 18.22 26.56
C GLU A 331 -16.37 19.00 25.76
N ASP A 332 -15.96 19.97 24.94
CA ASP A 332 -16.87 20.76 24.10
C ASP A 332 -17.65 19.87 23.13
N LYS A 333 -16.99 18.85 22.58
CA LYS A 333 -17.59 17.93 21.62
C LYS A 333 -18.60 17.01 22.29
N ILE A 334 -18.33 16.60 23.53
CA ILE A 334 -19.28 15.87 24.38
C ILE A 334 -20.45 16.76 24.77
N LYS A 335 -20.21 18.00 25.21
CA LYS A 335 -21.26 18.97 25.56
C LYS A 335 -22.20 19.23 24.37
N THR A 336 -21.62 19.43 23.19
CA THR A 336 -22.38 19.60 21.94
C THR A 336 -23.23 18.35 21.64
N TYR A 337 -22.65 17.15 21.81
CA TYR A 337 -23.38 15.90 21.60
C TYR A 337 -24.56 15.75 22.57
N LYS A 338 -24.36 16.01 23.87
CA LYS A 338 -25.42 15.96 24.89
C LYS A 338 -26.56 16.93 24.54
N LYS A 339 -26.22 18.18 24.19
CA LYS A 339 -27.20 19.18 23.74
C LYS A 339 -28.02 18.70 22.54
N ILE A 340 -27.38 18.11 21.53
CA ILE A 340 -28.07 17.59 20.32
C ILE A 340 -28.97 16.39 20.65
N LYS A 341 -28.61 15.58 21.65
CA LYS A 341 -29.33 14.37 22.04
C LYS A 341 -30.36 14.56 23.15
N GLY A 342 -30.42 15.75 23.76
CA GLY A 342 -31.27 16.02 24.92
C GLY A 342 -30.86 15.23 26.17
N LEU A 343 -29.54 15.07 26.39
CA LEU A 343 -28.94 14.34 27.52
C LEU A 343 -28.30 15.26 28.56
#